data_AF-A0A9W9D9B4-F1
#
_entry.id   AF-A0A9W9D9B4-F1
#
_cell.length_a   1.000
_cell.length_b   1.000
_cell.length_c   1.000
_cell.angle_alpha   90.00
_cell.angle_beta   90.00
_cell.angle_gamma   90.00
#
_symmetry.space_group_name_H-M   'P 1'
#
loop_
_entity.id
_entity.type
_entity.pdbx_description
1 polymer ?
#
loop_
_entity_poly.entity_id
_entity_poly.type
_entity_poly.pdbx_seq_one_letter_code
_entity_poly.pdbx_strand_id
1 'polypeptide(L)'
;MAHSGTAHKYSVKLIAFEHAGAHSSNDEDTPNTLLWIGGLGDGLLTVQYPSTIAQSLGPDWAIAEVLLSSSYKGWGTGSLQKDARELAQCVEYFQMLRPGKKIVCMGHSTGCQDIMEYLVGKGHETRPSINGAILQGGVSDREAWDFLLASEEEKQSCTAVLAEAQRLISSGNEKDLIPRTNNIVQKELGAPMSAYRTHSLLAKGGDDDYFSTDLSDDTLRNTFARIPQHVKVMFLLGSEDPFVHESTEKWALLSRWAGFVKEGGADVDEAHGGVVEGGHHNLDGDPEEVVGDLVKRVVGFVEGLDGSGDAEPML
;
A
#
# COMPACT_ATOMS: atom_id res chain seq x y z
N MET A 1 -4.48 -5.63 23.37
CA MET A 1 -5.30 -4.66 24.12
C MET A 1 -6.60 -4.45 23.35
N ALA A 2 -7.64 -3.86 23.96
CA ALA A 2 -8.87 -3.57 23.22
C ALA A 2 -8.73 -2.24 22.47
N HIS A 3 -9.23 -2.19 21.23
CA HIS A 3 -9.29 -0.96 20.43
C HIS A 3 -10.75 -0.55 20.25
N SER A 4 -11.05 0.72 20.50
CA SER A 4 -12.38 1.29 20.32
C SER A 4 -12.55 1.75 18.88
N GLY A 5 -13.73 1.53 18.30
CA GLY A 5 -14.00 1.86 16.91
C GLY A 5 -15.31 1.30 16.37
N THR A 6 -15.54 1.51 15.09
CA THR A 6 -16.74 1.08 14.36
C THR A 6 -16.35 0.11 13.25
N ALA A 7 -17.01 -1.06 13.21
CA ALA A 7 -16.85 -2.01 12.12
C ALA A 7 -17.86 -1.72 10.99
N HIS A 8 -17.35 -1.21 9.87
CA HIS A 8 -18.12 -0.89 8.68
C HIS A 8 -18.16 -2.07 7.72
N LYS A 9 -19.35 -2.63 7.50
CA LYS A 9 -19.54 -3.71 6.53
C LYS A 9 -19.72 -3.14 5.12
N TYR A 10 -18.62 -2.94 4.40
CA TYR A 10 -18.63 -2.38 3.05
C TYR A 10 -18.98 -3.39 1.96
N SER A 11 -18.91 -4.70 2.24
CA SER A 11 -19.36 -5.75 1.33
C SER A 11 -20.05 -6.90 2.07
N VAL A 12 -20.51 -7.93 1.34
CA VAL A 12 -21.19 -9.10 1.94
C VAL A 12 -20.31 -9.80 2.98
N LYS A 13 -18.98 -9.81 2.78
CA LYS A 13 -18.01 -10.59 3.58
C LYS A 13 -16.84 -9.79 4.14
N LEU A 14 -16.69 -8.52 3.78
CA LEU A 14 -15.54 -7.70 4.16
C LEU A 14 -15.99 -6.49 4.99
N ILE A 15 -15.08 -6.05 5.86
CA ILE A 15 -15.30 -4.92 6.75
C ILE A 15 -14.10 -3.96 6.70
N ALA A 16 -14.34 -2.70 7.01
CA ALA A 16 -13.30 -1.76 7.42
C ALA A 16 -13.51 -1.44 8.90
N PHE A 17 -12.43 -1.34 9.67
CA PHE A 17 -12.49 -0.96 11.09
C PHE A 17 -12.04 0.49 11.23
N GLU A 18 -13.01 1.37 11.47
CA GLU A 18 -12.76 2.78 11.77
C GLU A 18 -12.37 2.94 13.23
N HIS A 19 -11.19 3.51 13.48
CA HIS A 19 -10.70 3.75 14.84
C HIS A 19 -11.45 4.89 15.50
N ALA A 20 -11.72 4.77 16.80
CA ALA A 20 -12.11 5.91 17.60
C ALA A 20 -10.89 6.83 17.79
N GLY A 21 -10.83 7.94 17.04
CA GLY A 21 -9.85 9.00 17.22
C GLY A 21 -10.14 9.94 18.41
N ALA A 22 -9.24 10.89 18.64
CA ALA A 22 -9.30 11.82 19.79
C ALA A 22 -10.55 12.72 19.81
N HIS A 23 -11.25 12.86 18.67
CA HIS A 23 -12.39 13.76 18.50
C HIS A 23 -13.71 13.03 18.18
N SER A 24 -13.74 11.71 18.35
CA SER A 24 -14.89 10.84 17.99
C SER A 24 -16.18 11.11 18.79
N SER A 25 -16.13 11.95 19.85
CA SER A 25 -17.30 12.32 20.65
C SER A 25 -18.04 13.56 20.14
N ASN A 26 -17.49 14.26 19.14
CA ASN A 26 -18.06 15.50 18.61
C ASN A 26 -18.91 15.18 17.37
N ASP A 27 -20.17 14.84 17.60
CA ASP A 27 -21.15 14.33 16.60
C ASP A 27 -21.66 15.38 15.58
N GLU A 28 -21.12 16.60 15.55
CA GLU A 28 -21.72 17.69 14.76
C GLU A 28 -21.29 17.71 13.29
N ASP A 29 -20.13 17.14 12.91
CA ASP A 29 -19.64 17.11 11.53
C ASP A 29 -19.17 15.73 11.05
N THR A 30 -19.55 15.38 9.82
CA THR A 30 -19.10 14.13 9.17
C THR A 30 -17.65 14.29 8.68
N PRO A 31 -16.70 13.41 9.05
CA PRO A 31 -15.28 13.59 8.71
C PRO A 31 -14.96 13.16 7.26
N ASN A 32 -13.78 13.53 6.77
CA ASN A 32 -13.07 12.88 5.67
C ASN A 32 -12.55 11.50 6.11
N THR A 33 -12.20 10.64 5.16
CA THR A 33 -11.76 9.26 5.47
C THR A 33 -10.35 8.99 4.95
N LEU A 34 -9.47 8.57 5.86
CA LEU A 34 -8.20 7.92 5.55
C LEU A 34 -8.40 6.40 5.59
N LEU A 35 -8.36 5.73 4.45
CA LEU A 35 -8.40 4.28 4.34
C LEU A 35 -6.98 3.74 4.42
N TRP A 36 -6.69 2.91 5.43
CA TRP A 36 -5.40 2.26 5.59
C TRP A 36 -5.44 0.82 5.05
N ILE A 37 -4.47 0.47 4.20
CA ILE A 37 -4.36 -0.83 3.54
C ILE A 37 -3.03 -1.45 3.97
N GLY A 38 -3.12 -2.58 4.68
CA GLY A 38 -1.95 -3.34 5.17
C GLY A 38 -1.23 -4.13 4.07
N GLY A 39 -0.08 -4.68 4.42
CA GLY A 39 0.69 -5.55 3.55
C GLY A 39 0.27 -7.02 3.59
N LEU A 40 1.02 -7.84 2.86
CA LEU A 40 0.95 -9.29 2.85
C LEU A 40 1.09 -9.83 4.27
N GLY A 41 0.08 -10.54 4.74
CA GLY A 41 0.05 -11.06 6.12
C GLY A 41 -0.78 -10.22 7.07
N ASP A 42 -0.97 -8.93 6.76
CA ASP A 42 -1.71 -8.03 7.63
C ASP A 42 -3.22 -8.26 7.51
N GLY A 43 -3.88 -7.96 8.62
CA GLY A 43 -5.29 -7.60 8.67
C GLY A 43 -5.47 -6.55 9.75
N LEU A 44 -6.68 -6.44 10.29
CA LEU A 44 -7.00 -5.42 11.28
C LEU A 44 -6.08 -5.51 12.51
N LEU A 45 -5.53 -4.36 12.92
CA LEU A 45 -4.71 -4.19 14.13
C LEU A 45 -3.42 -5.03 14.13
N THR A 46 -2.93 -5.43 12.95
CA THR A 46 -1.65 -6.15 12.85
C THR A 46 -0.47 -5.21 13.03
N VAL A 47 -0.57 -4.01 12.45
CA VAL A 47 0.40 -2.91 12.56
C VAL A 47 -0.12 -1.87 13.55
N GLN A 48 0.76 -1.26 14.35
CA GLN A 48 0.34 -0.43 15.49
C GLN A 48 0.06 1.02 15.12
N TYR A 49 0.85 1.62 14.22
CA TYR A 49 0.80 3.05 13.95
C TYR A 49 -0.55 3.58 13.41
N PRO A 50 -1.45 2.81 12.74
CA PRO A 50 -2.78 3.32 12.38
C PRO A 50 -3.60 3.79 13.59
N SER A 51 -3.44 3.12 14.74
CA SER A 51 -4.07 3.55 16.00
C SER A 51 -3.48 4.87 16.50
N THR A 52 -2.17 5.06 16.35
CA THR A 52 -1.48 6.31 16.73
C THR A 52 -1.88 7.47 15.80
N ILE A 53 -2.04 7.20 14.50
CA ILE A 53 -2.61 8.17 13.54
C ILE A 53 -4.02 8.56 13.99
N ALA A 54 -4.88 7.59 14.34
CA ALA A 54 -6.24 7.87 14.78
C ALA A 54 -6.30 8.85 15.97
N GLN A 55 -5.37 8.74 16.93
CA GLN A 55 -5.30 9.66 18.07
C GLN A 55 -4.73 11.05 17.74
N SER A 56 -4.12 11.20 16.57
CA SER A 56 -3.43 12.44 16.16
C SER A 56 -4.15 13.21 15.05
N LEU A 57 -5.15 12.59 14.40
CA LEU A 57 -5.97 13.25 13.39
C LEU A 57 -6.85 14.34 14.02
N GLY A 58 -6.96 15.46 13.32
CA GLY A 58 -7.93 16.52 13.62
C GLY A 58 -9.39 16.06 13.45
N PRO A 59 -10.36 16.88 13.88
CA PRO A 59 -11.77 16.47 13.97
C PRO A 59 -12.40 16.19 12.60
N ASP A 60 -11.81 16.74 11.54
CA ASP A 60 -12.27 16.59 10.16
C ASP A 60 -11.82 15.28 9.50
N TRP A 61 -11.03 14.42 10.17
CA TRP A 61 -10.51 13.19 9.60
C TRP A 61 -10.70 11.99 10.51
N ALA A 62 -11.14 10.88 9.92
CA ALA A 62 -11.17 9.56 10.56
C ALA A 62 -10.32 8.58 9.76
N ILE A 63 -9.74 7.59 10.44
CA ILE A 63 -8.97 6.51 9.80
C ILE A 63 -9.68 5.18 9.97
N ALA A 64 -9.75 4.41 8.88
CA ALA A 64 -10.27 3.06 8.88
C ALA A 64 -9.29 2.07 8.23
N GLU A 65 -8.99 0.98 8.93
CA GLU A 65 -8.23 -0.13 8.37
C GLU A 65 -9.13 -1.00 7.49
N VAL A 66 -8.72 -1.24 6.25
CA VAL A 66 -9.50 -2.02 5.28
C VAL A 66 -9.09 -3.49 5.35
N LEU A 67 -10.05 -4.37 5.65
CA LEU A 67 -9.83 -5.81 5.53
C LEU A 67 -10.19 -6.26 4.12
N LEU A 68 -9.20 -6.77 3.36
CA LEU A 68 -9.39 -7.35 2.04
C LEU A 68 -9.47 -8.87 2.13
N SER A 69 -9.90 -9.52 1.05
CA SER A 69 -9.86 -10.98 0.99
C SER A 69 -8.43 -11.53 0.92
N SER A 70 -7.45 -10.70 0.57
CA SER A 70 -6.02 -11.00 0.58
C SER A 70 -5.37 -10.89 1.96
N SER A 71 -6.04 -10.30 2.94
CA SER A 71 -5.53 -10.21 4.32
C SER A 71 -5.17 -11.58 4.92
N TYR A 72 -4.27 -11.58 5.90
CA TYR A 72 -3.73 -12.77 6.58
C TYR A 72 -3.03 -13.77 5.64
N LYS A 73 -3.75 -14.75 5.12
CA LYS A 73 -3.21 -15.77 4.19
C LYS A 73 -3.89 -15.76 2.84
N GLY A 74 -4.89 -14.90 2.65
CA GLY A 74 -5.65 -14.85 1.41
C GLY A 74 -4.80 -14.43 0.21
N TRP A 75 -3.79 -13.60 0.46
CA TRP A 75 -2.89 -13.05 -0.55
C TRP A 75 -2.19 -14.12 -1.38
N GLY A 76 -1.86 -15.29 -0.82
CA GLY A 76 -1.16 -16.35 -1.55
C GLY A 76 -1.92 -16.85 -2.79
N THR A 77 -3.24 -16.70 -2.79
CA THR A 77 -4.12 -17.06 -3.93
C THR A 77 -4.89 -15.85 -4.48
N GLY A 78 -4.53 -14.64 -4.02
CA GLY A 78 -5.10 -13.38 -4.45
C GLY A 78 -4.41 -12.82 -5.69
N SER A 79 -4.83 -11.60 -6.06
CA SER A 79 -4.26 -10.83 -7.16
C SER A 79 -4.52 -9.36 -6.91
N LEU A 80 -3.60 -8.48 -7.29
CA LEU A 80 -3.78 -7.03 -7.13
C LEU A 80 -5.07 -6.54 -7.80
N GLN A 81 -5.49 -7.11 -8.94
CA GLN A 81 -6.75 -6.72 -9.59
C GLN A 81 -7.98 -7.05 -8.74
N LYS A 82 -7.91 -8.07 -7.88
CA LYS A 82 -8.98 -8.42 -6.95
C LYS A 82 -8.97 -7.44 -5.78
N ASP A 83 -7.80 -7.14 -5.26
CA ASP A 83 -7.60 -6.25 -4.12
C ASP A 83 -8.03 -4.83 -4.50
N ALA A 84 -7.66 -4.34 -5.69
CA ALA A 84 -8.15 -3.08 -6.25
C ALA A 84 -9.68 -3.03 -6.46
N ARG A 85 -10.33 -4.16 -6.80
CA ARG A 85 -11.80 -4.23 -6.91
C ARG A 85 -12.47 -4.18 -5.53
N GLU A 86 -11.92 -4.88 -4.55
CA GLU A 86 -12.43 -4.88 -3.18
C GLU A 86 -12.20 -3.52 -2.51
N LEU A 87 -11.06 -2.89 -2.77
CA LEU A 87 -10.78 -1.51 -2.36
C LEU A 87 -11.76 -0.52 -3.00
N ALA A 88 -12.10 -0.68 -4.29
CA ALA A 88 -13.12 0.15 -4.94
C ALA A 88 -14.49 0.05 -4.26
N GLN A 89 -14.89 -1.14 -3.79
CA GLN A 89 -16.13 -1.30 -3.01
C GLN A 89 -16.05 -0.57 -1.67
N CYS A 90 -14.88 -0.59 -1.01
CA CYS A 90 -14.66 0.13 0.24
C CYS A 90 -14.72 1.65 0.04
N VAL A 91 -14.06 2.17 -1.01
CA VAL A 91 -14.10 3.59 -1.37
C VAL A 91 -15.54 4.03 -1.67
N GLU A 92 -16.27 3.29 -2.52
CA GLU A 92 -17.67 3.57 -2.84
C GLU A 92 -18.55 3.59 -1.58
N TYR A 93 -18.36 2.63 -0.67
CA TYR A 93 -19.07 2.60 0.61
C TYR A 93 -18.84 3.87 1.42
N PHE A 94 -17.59 4.32 1.59
CA PHE A 94 -17.31 5.53 2.37
C PHE A 94 -17.76 6.82 1.67
N GLN A 95 -17.75 6.87 0.33
CA GLN A 95 -18.35 7.99 -0.41
C GLN A 95 -19.86 8.08 -0.21
N MET A 96 -20.56 6.93 -0.18
CA MET A 96 -21.99 6.87 0.11
C MET A 96 -22.29 7.21 1.58
N LEU A 97 -21.44 6.74 2.50
CA LEU A 97 -21.58 7.02 3.93
C LEU A 97 -21.35 8.51 4.23
N ARG A 98 -20.44 9.16 3.49
CA ARG A 98 -19.99 10.53 3.73
C ARG A 98 -19.97 11.34 2.41
N PRO A 99 -21.15 11.67 1.83
CA PRO A 99 -21.21 12.34 0.53
C PRO A 99 -20.47 13.67 0.50
N GLY A 100 -19.62 13.86 -0.51
CA GLY A 100 -18.83 15.09 -0.69
C GLY A 100 -17.61 15.22 0.20
N LYS A 101 -17.33 14.25 1.07
CA LYS A 101 -16.11 14.22 1.90
C LYS A 101 -14.94 13.59 1.13
N LYS A 102 -13.73 13.96 1.53
CA LYS A 102 -12.51 13.48 0.89
C LYS A 102 -12.19 12.05 1.32
N ILE A 103 -11.54 11.31 0.42
CA ILE A 103 -10.98 9.99 0.69
C ILE A 103 -9.50 9.98 0.34
N VAL A 104 -8.67 9.53 1.27
CA VAL A 104 -7.24 9.26 1.06
C VAL A 104 -7.02 7.77 1.29
N CYS A 105 -6.25 7.12 0.41
CA CYS A 105 -5.78 5.76 0.65
C CYS A 105 -4.32 5.81 1.12
N MET A 106 -4.00 5.11 2.20
CA MET A 106 -2.64 4.93 2.70
C MET A 106 -2.28 3.45 2.64
N GLY A 107 -1.30 3.12 1.81
CA GLY A 107 -0.76 1.78 1.66
C GLY A 107 0.43 1.64 2.58
N HIS A 108 0.47 0.53 3.31
CA HIS A 108 1.61 0.07 4.07
C HIS A 108 2.24 -1.11 3.37
N SER A 109 3.58 -1.11 3.23
CA SER A 109 4.30 -2.25 2.67
C SER A 109 3.71 -2.57 1.28
N THR A 110 3.31 -3.82 1.07
CA THR A 110 2.68 -4.33 -0.14
C THR A 110 1.25 -3.83 -0.38
N GLY A 111 0.59 -3.24 0.62
CA GLY A 111 -0.61 -2.42 0.41
C GLY A 111 -0.35 -1.20 -0.49
N CYS A 112 0.91 -0.80 -0.67
CA CYS A 112 1.31 0.18 -1.68
C CYS A 112 1.08 -0.35 -3.11
N GLN A 113 1.29 -1.64 -3.38
CA GLN A 113 1.01 -2.21 -4.70
C GLN A 113 -0.49 -2.25 -4.97
N ASP A 114 -1.32 -2.49 -3.94
CA ASP A 114 -2.78 -2.42 -4.08
C ASP A 114 -3.23 -1.01 -4.50
N ILE A 115 -2.65 0.05 -3.92
CA ILE A 115 -2.92 1.43 -4.32
C ILE A 115 -2.43 1.71 -5.73
N MET A 116 -1.22 1.26 -6.10
CA MET A 116 -0.72 1.44 -7.47
C MET A 116 -1.64 0.74 -8.47
N GLU A 117 -1.99 -0.52 -8.23
CA GLU A 117 -2.94 -1.24 -9.07
C GLU A 117 -4.30 -0.54 -9.12
N TYR A 118 -4.79 0.00 -8.00
CA TYR A 118 -6.02 0.79 -7.93
C TYR A 118 -5.99 2.03 -8.83
N LEU A 119 -4.86 2.75 -8.84
CA LEU A 119 -4.72 4.02 -9.54
C LEU A 119 -4.36 3.88 -11.02
N VAL A 120 -3.57 2.87 -11.40
CA VAL A 120 -2.97 2.81 -12.76
C VAL A 120 -3.11 1.46 -13.44
N GLY A 121 -3.52 0.44 -12.68
CA GLY A 121 -3.76 -0.91 -13.13
C GLY A 121 -5.00 -1.05 -14.01
N LYS A 122 -5.27 -2.26 -14.50
CA LYS A 122 -6.31 -2.47 -15.52
C LYS A 122 -7.70 -2.13 -15.00
N GLY A 123 -8.40 -1.22 -15.68
CA GLY A 123 -9.76 -0.81 -15.35
C GLY A 123 -9.85 0.29 -14.29
N HIS A 124 -8.73 0.93 -13.94
CA HIS A 124 -8.67 2.05 -13.01
C HIS A 124 -9.64 3.18 -13.36
N GLU A 125 -9.91 3.40 -14.66
CA GLU A 125 -10.77 4.48 -15.15
C GLU A 125 -12.22 4.38 -14.66
N THR A 126 -12.65 3.19 -14.24
CA THR A 126 -14.01 2.92 -13.76
C THR A 126 -14.12 2.85 -12.23
N ARG A 127 -12.99 2.94 -11.52
CA ARG A 127 -12.97 2.89 -10.06
C ARG A 127 -13.34 4.27 -9.48
N PRO A 128 -13.95 4.32 -8.28
CA PRO A 128 -14.27 5.59 -7.64
C PRO A 128 -13.03 6.48 -7.44
N SER A 129 -13.16 7.79 -7.63
CA SER A 129 -12.02 8.70 -7.43
C SER A 129 -11.64 8.82 -5.95
N ILE A 130 -10.34 8.99 -5.66
CA ILE A 130 -9.82 9.36 -4.35
C ILE A 130 -9.11 10.72 -4.44
N ASN A 131 -8.92 11.41 -3.33
CA ASN A 131 -8.29 12.73 -3.27
C ASN A 131 -6.78 12.65 -3.03
N GLY A 132 -6.30 11.57 -2.39
CA GLY A 132 -4.89 11.39 -2.15
C GLY A 132 -4.46 9.94 -1.94
N ALA A 133 -3.17 9.71 -2.12
CA ALA A 133 -2.52 8.43 -1.92
C ALA A 133 -1.23 8.61 -1.11
N ILE A 134 -1.09 7.85 -0.02
CA ILE A 134 0.14 7.77 0.78
C ILE A 134 0.74 6.38 0.58
N LEU A 135 2.01 6.31 0.20
CA LEU A 135 2.72 5.06 -0.05
C LEU A 135 3.85 4.94 0.98
N GLN A 136 3.59 4.24 2.09
CA GLN A 136 4.53 4.04 3.18
C GLN A 136 5.17 2.65 3.10
N GLY A 137 6.49 2.61 2.96
CA GLY A 137 7.23 1.35 2.85
C GLY A 137 6.94 0.59 1.55
N GLY A 138 6.59 1.30 0.47
CA GLY A 138 6.47 0.72 -0.86
C GLY A 138 7.84 0.26 -1.36
N VAL A 139 8.10 -1.04 -1.30
CA VAL A 139 9.38 -1.68 -1.63
C VAL A 139 9.19 -2.84 -2.59
N SER A 140 10.29 -3.34 -3.17
CA SER A 140 10.25 -4.46 -4.10
C SER A 140 10.42 -5.79 -3.38
N ASP A 141 9.38 -6.62 -3.40
CA ASP A 141 9.47 -8.02 -2.96
C ASP A 141 10.55 -8.78 -3.73
N ARG A 142 10.61 -8.57 -5.05
CA ARG A 142 11.60 -9.20 -5.94
C ARG A 142 13.03 -8.90 -5.51
N GLU A 143 13.34 -7.65 -5.23
CA GLU A 143 14.69 -7.25 -4.79
C GLU A 143 14.96 -7.71 -3.36
N ALA A 144 13.98 -7.60 -2.45
CA ALA A 144 14.10 -8.11 -1.09
C ALA A 144 14.48 -9.60 -1.09
N TRP A 145 13.84 -10.42 -1.92
CA TRP A 145 14.19 -11.84 -2.08
C TRP A 145 15.58 -12.07 -2.68
N ASP A 146 16.13 -11.15 -3.48
CA ASP A 146 17.45 -11.33 -4.08
C ASP A 146 18.58 -11.20 -3.03
N PHE A 147 18.47 -10.21 -2.12
CA PHE A 147 19.53 -9.94 -1.14
C PHE A 147 19.28 -10.53 0.25
N LEU A 148 18.04 -10.85 0.64
CA LEU A 148 17.75 -11.46 1.96
C LEU A 148 18.09 -12.96 2.01
N LEU A 149 18.19 -13.62 0.86
CA LEU A 149 18.59 -15.02 0.81
C LEU A 149 20.09 -15.16 1.05
N ALA A 150 20.44 -15.76 2.19
CA ALA A 150 21.83 -15.81 2.67
C ALA A 150 22.63 -16.95 2.03
N SER A 151 22.00 -18.09 1.77
CA SER A 151 22.66 -19.30 1.25
C SER A 151 22.40 -19.53 -0.23
N GLU A 152 23.35 -20.19 -0.89
CA GLU A 152 23.21 -20.62 -2.29
C GLU A 152 22.02 -21.60 -2.46
N GLU A 153 21.76 -22.44 -1.46
CA GLU A 153 20.64 -23.38 -1.45
C GLU A 153 19.28 -22.67 -1.44
N GLU A 154 19.15 -21.59 -0.66
CA GLU A 154 17.95 -20.75 -0.65
C GLU A 154 17.73 -20.05 -1.98
N LYS A 155 18.79 -19.49 -2.58
CA LYS A 155 18.74 -18.84 -3.91
C LYS A 155 18.31 -19.82 -5.01
N GLN A 156 18.86 -21.04 -4.99
CA GLN A 156 18.46 -22.10 -5.90
C GLN A 156 17.00 -22.53 -5.70
N SER A 157 16.56 -22.63 -4.44
CA SER A 157 15.15 -22.92 -4.12
C SER A 157 14.22 -21.82 -4.65
N CYS A 158 14.54 -20.55 -4.44
CA CYS A 158 13.75 -19.42 -4.93
C CYS A 158 13.66 -19.43 -6.47
N THR A 159 14.80 -19.65 -7.15
CA THR A 159 14.87 -19.77 -8.61
C THR A 159 14.00 -20.92 -9.13
N ALA A 160 14.04 -22.09 -8.47
CA ALA A 160 13.24 -23.25 -8.84
C ALA A 160 11.73 -23.01 -8.63
N VAL A 161 11.36 -22.32 -7.56
CA VAL A 161 9.96 -21.93 -7.28
C VAL A 161 9.42 -21.00 -8.36
N LEU A 162 10.19 -19.98 -8.77
CA LEU A 162 9.82 -19.08 -9.86
C LEU A 162 9.72 -19.83 -11.21
N ALA A 163 10.66 -20.72 -11.52
CA ALA A 163 10.63 -21.51 -12.74
C ALA A 163 9.40 -22.43 -12.81
N GLU A 164 8.99 -23.04 -11.69
CA GLU A 164 7.77 -23.86 -11.63
C GLU A 164 6.51 -23.01 -11.82
N ALA A 165 6.47 -21.81 -11.24
CA ALA A 165 5.38 -20.87 -11.47
C ALA A 165 5.24 -20.49 -12.96
N GLN A 166 6.36 -20.17 -13.62
CA GLN A 166 6.39 -19.87 -15.05
C GLN A 166 5.94 -21.06 -15.91
N ARG A 167 6.34 -22.29 -15.54
CA ARG A 167 5.91 -23.51 -16.23
C ARG A 167 4.40 -23.74 -16.11
N LEU A 168 3.84 -23.56 -14.92
CA LEU A 168 2.40 -23.70 -14.68
C LEU A 168 1.59 -22.64 -15.43
N ILE A 169 2.03 -21.36 -15.39
CA ILE A 169 1.41 -20.27 -16.16
C ILE A 169 1.42 -20.58 -17.66
N SER A 170 2.57 -21.00 -18.20
CA SER A 170 2.70 -21.35 -19.63
C SER A 170 1.82 -22.54 -20.04
N SER A 171 1.41 -23.36 -19.08
CA SER A 171 0.52 -24.50 -19.27
C SER A 171 -0.97 -24.16 -19.06
N GLY A 172 -1.32 -22.91 -18.78
CA GLY A 172 -2.70 -22.46 -18.50
C GLY A 172 -3.19 -22.84 -17.10
N ASN A 173 -2.27 -23.07 -16.16
CA ASN A 173 -2.55 -23.49 -14.79
C ASN A 173 -2.09 -22.43 -13.77
N GLU A 174 -2.29 -21.14 -14.08
CA GLU A 174 -1.80 -20.04 -13.25
C GLU A 174 -2.39 -20.02 -11.82
N LYS A 175 -3.54 -20.67 -11.61
CA LYS A 175 -4.21 -20.77 -10.31
C LYS A 175 -3.76 -21.96 -9.47
N ASP A 176 -2.97 -22.87 -10.03
CA ASP A 176 -2.47 -24.03 -9.30
C ASP A 176 -1.46 -23.60 -8.25
N LEU A 177 -1.47 -24.28 -7.11
CA LEU A 177 -0.53 -24.01 -6.02
C LEU A 177 0.84 -24.59 -6.35
N ILE A 178 1.89 -23.82 -6.06
CA ILE A 178 3.26 -24.32 -6.11
C ILE A 178 3.43 -25.36 -4.99
N PRO A 179 4.00 -26.55 -5.29
CA PRO A 179 4.27 -27.55 -4.27
C PRO A 179 5.08 -26.98 -3.10
N ARG A 180 4.75 -27.42 -1.88
CA ARG A 180 5.42 -26.97 -0.65
C ARG A 180 6.84 -27.53 -0.50
N THR A 181 7.12 -28.67 -1.12
CA THR A 181 8.42 -29.34 -1.04
C THR A 181 9.50 -28.46 -1.68
N ASN A 182 10.57 -28.16 -0.94
CA ASN A 182 11.67 -27.30 -1.39
C ASN A 182 11.23 -25.89 -1.87
N ASN A 183 10.17 -25.35 -1.25
CA ASN A 183 9.66 -24.02 -1.54
C ASN A 183 10.03 -23.05 -0.41
N ILE A 184 11.18 -22.38 -0.56
CA ILE A 184 11.66 -21.38 0.41
C ILE A 184 10.67 -20.22 0.58
N VAL A 185 10.01 -19.81 -0.51
CA VAL A 185 9.10 -18.66 -0.51
C VAL A 185 7.90 -18.91 0.39
N GLN A 186 7.24 -20.07 0.22
CA GLN A 186 6.17 -20.49 1.10
C GLN A 186 6.65 -20.76 2.53
N LYS A 187 7.88 -21.24 2.71
CA LYS A 187 8.44 -21.51 4.05
C LYS A 187 8.58 -20.21 4.85
N GLU A 188 9.14 -19.16 4.26
CA GLU A 188 9.35 -17.88 4.95
C GLU A 188 8.05 -17.07 5.08
N LEU A 189 7.20 -17.04 4.05
CA LEU A 189 5.96 -16.24 4.08
C LEU A 189 4.76 -16.95 4.74
N GLY A 190 4.82 -18.28 4.93
CA GLY A 190 3.82 -19.02 5.71
C GLY A 190 2.43 -19.21 5.07
N ALA A 191 2.26 -18.90 3.78
CA ALA A 191 1.01 -19.10 3.03
C ALA A 191 1.20 -19.93 1.76
N PRO A 192 0.25 -20.83 1.40
CA PRO A 192 0.24 -21.48 0.09
C PRO A 192 0.08 -20.47 -1.04
N MET A 193 0.92 -20.56 -2.07
CA MET A 193 0.94 -19.61 -3.17
C MET A 193 0.55 -20.26 -4.49
N SER A 194 -0.31 -19.58 -5.23
CA SER A 194 -0.58 -19.91 -6.64
C SER A 194 0.63 -19.61 -7.51
N ALA A 195 0.69 -20.23 -8.69
CA ALA A 195 1.70 -19.93 -9.69
C ALA A 195 1.67 -18.45 -10.11
N TYR A 196 0.47 -17.89 -10.31
CA TYR A 196 0.29 -16.47 -10.56
C TYR A 196 0.91 -15.61 -9.47
N ARG A 197 0.52 -15.80 -8.20
CA ARG A 197 1.01 -14.94 -7.10
C ARG A 197 2.53 -15.04 -6.93
N THR A 198 3.07 -16.26 -7.08
CA THR A 198 4.52 -16.52 -7.04
C THR A 198 5.25 -15.74 -8.11
N HIS A 199 4.78 -15.82 -9.36
CA HIS A 199 5.36 -15.06 -10.45
C HIS A 199 5.23 -13.55 -10.23
N SER A 200 4.07 -13.10 -9.77
CA SER A 200 3.76 -11.69 -9.55
C SER A 200 4.73 -11.01 -8.57
N LEU A 201 5.12 -11.70 -7.49
CA LEU A 201 6.07 -11.22 -6.49
C LEU A 201 7.54 -11.31 -6.92
N LEU A 202 7.92 -12.39 -7.60
CA LEU A 202 9.32 -12.76 -7.77
C LEU A 202 9.87 -12.49 -9.17
N ALA A 203 9.01 -12.30 -10.17
CA ALA A 203 9.45 -12.05 -11.54
C ALA A 203 9.71 -10.56 -11.76
N LYS A 204 10.76 -10.25 -12.53
CA LYS A 204 10.92 -8.92 -13.10
C LYS A 204 9.76 -8.62 -14.05
N GLY A 205 9.06 -7.51 -13.80
CA GLY A 205 7.85 -7.14 -14.52
C GLY A 205 6.62 -8.00 -14.17
N GLY A 206 6.63 -8.71 -13.04
CA GLY A 206 5.41 -9.28 -12.45
C GLY A 206 4.44 -8.17 -12.02
N ASP A 207 3.17 -8.51 -11.76
CA ASP A 207 2.16 -7.48 -11.50
C ASP A 207 2.44 -6.67 -10.21
N ASP A 208 3.21 -7.19 -9.24
CA ASP A 208 3.61 -6.44 -8.03
C ASP A 208 4.88 -5.60 -8.21
N ASP A 209 5.57 -5.69 -9.36
CA ASP A 209 6.88 -5.09 -9.59
C ASP A 209 6.79 -3.59 -9.91
N TYR A 210 6.18 -2.82 -9.00
CA TYR A 210 6.02 -1.36 -9.08
C TYR A 210 7.22 -0.59 -8.52
N PHE A 211 7.93 -1.18 -7.54
CA PHE A 211 8.89 -0.45 -6.69
C PHE A 211 10.35 -0.91 -6.85
N SER A 212 10.66 -1.81 -7.79
CA SER A 212 12.05 -2.19 -8.01
C SER A 212 12.92 -1.01 -8.44
N THR A 213 14.10 -0.93 -7.86
CA THR A 213 15.06 0.15 -8.14
C THR A 213 15.59 0.12 -9.57
N ASP A 214 15.63 -1.08 -10.19
CA ASP A 214 16.15 -1.30 -11.54
C ASP A 214 15.13 -1.10 -12.69
N LEU A 215 13.89 -0.67 -12.38
CA LEU A 215 12.87 -0.46 -13.40
C LEU A 215 13.31 0.63 -14.37
N SER A 216 12.97 0.45 -15.65
CA SER A 216 13.26 1.45 -16.68
C SER A 216 12.37 2.67 -16.52
N ASP A 217 12.83 3.82 -17.03
CA ASP A 217 12.03 5.02 -17.06
C ASP A 217 10.72 4.84 -17.84
N ASP A 218 10.72 4.00 -18.89
CA ASP A 218 9.49 3.66 -19.63
C ASP A 218 8.49 2.90 -18.75
N THR A 219 8.96 1.98 -17.90
CA THR A 219 8.08 1.32 -16.92
C THR A 219 7.52 2.33 -15.94
N LEU A 220 8.35 3.23 -15.40
CA LEU A 220 7.92 4.24 -14.43
C LEU A 220 6.95 5.28 -15.05
N ARG A 221 7.12 5.63 -16.34
CA ARG A 221 6.13 6.42 -17.08
C ARG A 221 4.81 5.68 -17.26
N ASN A 222 4.86 4.36 -17.47
CA ASN A 222 3.66 3.53 -17.60
C ASN A 222 3.02 3.17 -16.26
N THR A 223 3.58 3.61 -15.13
CA THR A 223 3.02 3.44 -13.79
C THR A 223 2.86 4.78 -13.09
N PHE A 224 3.90 5.32 -12.46
CA PHE A 224 3.85 6.56 -11.67
C PHE A 224 3.33 7.77 -12.45
N ALA A 225 3.73 7.94 -13.72
CA ALA A 225 3.22 9.07 -14.54
C ALA A 225 1.77 8.89 -15.01
N ARG A 226 1.13 7.75 -14.71
CA ARG A 226 -0.29 7.50 -14.98
C ARG A 226 -1.17 7.71 -13.76
N ILE A 227 -0.61 8.05 -12.61
CA ILE A 227 -1.41 8.42 -11.43
C ILE A 227 -2.32 9.60 -11.82
N PRO A 228 -3.64 9.53 -11.58
CA PRO A 228 -4.56 10.59 -11.97
C PRO A 228 -4.18 11.95 -11.40
N GLN A 229 -4.24 13.00 -12.22
CA GLN A 229 -3.77 14.35 -11.87
C GLN A 229 -4.46 14.97 -10.64
N HIS A 230 -5.70 14.54 -10.34
CA HIS A 230 -6.46 15.02 -9.19
C HIS A 230 -6.08 14.32 -7.86
N VAL A 231 -5.22 13.30 -7.90
CA VAL A 231 -4.75 12.57 -6.73
C VAL A 231 -3.43 13.19 -6.26
N LYS A 232 -3.41 13.73 -5.04
CA LYS A 232 -2.16 14.15 -4.40
C LYS A 232 -1.42 12.92 -3.85
N VAL A 233 -0.11 12.82 -4.05
CA VAL A 233 0.67 11.65 -3.65
C VAL A 233 1.69 12.01 -2.57
N MET A 234 1.93 11.12 -1.61
CA MET A 234 3.06 11.22 -0.68
C MET A 234 3.78 9.88 -0.57
N PHE A 235 5.10 9.91 -0.65
CA PHE A 235 5.95 8.74 -0.42
C PHE A 235 6.62 8.82 0.94
N LEU A 236 6.64 7.71 1.67
CA LEU A 236 7.31 7.57 2.96
C LEU A 236 8.13 6.28 2.96
N LEU A 237 9.37 6.34 3.42
CA LEU A 237 10.25 5.16 3.53
C LEU A 237 11.10 5.24 4.79
N GLY A 238 11.19 4.15 5.55
CA GLY A 238 12.06 4.09 6.74
C GLY A 238 13.55 4.11 6.36
N SER A 239 14.39 4.83 7.10
CA SER A 239 15.85 4.80 6.85
C SER A 239 16.47 3.44 7.20
N GLU A 240 15.86 2.70 8.12
CA GLU A 240 16.26 1.37 8.61
C GLU A 240 15.38 0.24 8.06
N ASP A 241 14.67 0.46 6.94
CA ASP A 241 13.82 -0.58 6.33
C ASP A 241 14.64 -1.81 5.90
N PRO A 242 14.44 -3.00 6.50
CA PRO A 242 15.20 -4.20 6.21
C PRO A 242 14.91 -4.81 4.84
N PHE A 243 13.84 -4.36 4.15
CA PHE A 243 13.47 -4.83 2.82
C PHE A 243 13.99 -3.92 1.71
N VAL A 244 14.87 -2.97 2.04
CA VAL A 244 15.61 -2.16 1.08
C VAL A 244 17.09 -2.44 1.22
N HIS A 245 17.77 -2.76 0.12
CA HIS A 245 19.21 -3.01 0.12
C HIS A 245 19.99 -1.80 0.67
N GLU A 246 21.00 -2.04 1.51
CA GLU A 246 21.76 -0.98 2.21
C GLU A 246 22.42 0.03 1.28
N SER A 247 22.77 -0.37 0.06
CA SER A 247 23.38 0.50 -0.95
C SER A 247 22.38 1.41 -1.68
N THR A 248 21.09 1.32 -1.35
CA THR A 248 20.04 2.10 -2.03
C THR A 248 20.01 3.52 -1.47
N GLU A 249 20.26 4.50 -2.33
CA GLU A 249 20.07 5.92 -1.99
C GLU A 249 18.58 6.26 -1.90
N LYS A 250 17.97 6.04 -0.73
CA LYS A 250 16.53 6.13 -0.48
C LYS A 250 15.92 7.48 -0.91
N TRP A 251 16.59 8.60 -0.62
CA TRP A 251 16.13 9.93 -1.06
C TRP A 251 16.11 10.09 -2.58
N ALA A 252 17.13 9.58 -3.27
CA ALA A 252 17.19 9.63 -4.73
C ALA A 252 16.11 8.73 -5.35
N LEU A 253 15.84 7.57 -4.75
CA LEU A 253 14.77 6.66 -5.16
C LEU A 253 13.39 7.35 -5.07
N LEU A 254 13.06 7.94 -3.92
CA LEU A 254 11.79 8.66 -3.73
C LEU A 254 11.68 9.85 -4.69
N SER A 255 12.77 10.60 -4.87
CA SER A 255 12.82 11.73 -5.81
C SER A 255 12.59 11.28 -7.26
N ARG A 256 13.10 10.11 -7.64
CA ARG A 256 12.88 9.52 -8.96
C ARG A 256 11.41 9.20 -9.18
N TRP A 257 10.75 8.52 -8.25
CA TRP A 257 9.31 8.23 -8.35
C TRP A 257 8.47 9.51 -8.39
N ALA A 258 8.73 10.46 -7.48
CA ALA A 258 8.08 11.76 -7.47
C ALA A 258 8.25 12.52 -8.79
N GLY A 259 9.41 12.42 -9.44
CA GLY A 259 9.68 12.98 -10.76
C GLY A 259 8.70 12.47 -11.82
N PHE A 260 8.46 11.16 -11.88
CA PHE A 260 7.50 10.57 -12.83
C PHE A 260 6.05 10.90 -12.50
N VAL A 261 5.66 10.94 -11.22
CA VAL A 261 4.31 11.40 -10.83
C VAL A 261 4.05 12.84 -11.32
N LYS A 262 5.03 13.73 -11.12
CA LYS A 262 4.98 15.12 -11.61
C LYS A 262 5.02 15.22 -13.14
N GLU A 263 5.76 14.35 -13.82
CA GLU A 263 5.74 14.25 -15.30
C GLU A 263 4.32 13.94 -15.82
N GLY A 264 3.56 13.10 -15.09
CA GLY A 264 2.15 12.80 -15.37
C GLY A 264 1.15 13.92 -15.04
N GLY A 265 1.60 14.94 -14.28
CA GLY A 265 0.80 16.09 -13.87
C GLY A 265 0.06 15.94 -12.55
N ALA A 266 0.31 14.88 -11.77
CA ALA A 266 -0.19 14.75 -10.40
C ALA A 266 0.72 15.49 -9.40
N ASP A 267 0.15 15.97 -8.31
CA ASP A 267 0.88 16.67 -7.25
C ASP A 267 1.53 15.69 -6.27
N VAL A 268 2.73 16.02 -5.80
CA VAL A 268 3.48 15.22 -4.83
C VAL A 268 3.81 16.08 -3.60
N ASP A 269 3.40 15.62 -2.42
CA ASP A 269 3.74 16.25 -1.15
C ASP A 269 5.19 15.94 -0.75
N GLU A 270 6.12 16.71 -1.33
CA GLU A 270 7.54 16.64 -0.98
C GLU A 270 7.86 17.37 0.34
N ALA A 271 6.92 18.13 0.90
CA ALA A 271 7.10 18.85 2.17
C ALA A 271 6.98 17.89 3.37
N HIS A 272 6.03 16.97 3.31
CA HIS A 272 5.82 15.95 4.35
C HIS A 272 6.38 14.58 3.96
N GLY A 273 6.50 14.27 2.67
CA GLY A 273 7.09 13.04 2.17
C GLY A 273 8.60 12.93 2.39
N GLY A 274 9.13 11.72 2.23
CA GLY A 274 10.56 11.46 2.30
C GLY A 274 10.94 10.26 3.16
N VAL A 275 12.20 10.27 3.62
CA VAL A 275 12.74 9.23 4.48
C VAL A 275 12.43 9.55 5.95
N VAL A 276 11.87 8.58 6.67
CA VAL A 276 11.62 8.63 8.12
C VAL A 276 12.86 8.08 8.82
N GLU A 277 13.61 8.95 9.48
CA GLU A 277 14.89 8.59 10.11
C GLU A 277 14.66 7.66 11.32
N GLY A 278 15.44 6.58 11.41
CA GLY A 278 15.30 5.52 12.41
C GLY A 278 14.11 4.59 12.19
N GLY A 279 13.31 4.82 11.14
CA GLY A 279 12.12 4.02 10.85
C GLY A 279 12.44 2.66 10.25
N HIS A 280 11.92 1.60 10.87
CA HIS A 280 11.84 0.27 10.28
C HIS A 280 10.57 0.12 9.41
N HIS A 281 10.45 -1.02 8.73
CA HIS A 281 9.42 -1.23 7.69
C HIS A 281 7.98 -0.93 8.13
N ASN A 282 7.56 -1.48 9.28
CA ASN A 282 6.23 -1.30 9.86
C ASN A 282 6.22 -0.41 11.11
N LEU A 283 7.39 0.08 11.53
CA LEU A 283 7.63 0.87 12.73
C LEU A 283 7.19 0.21 14.06
N ASP A 284 6.83 -1.07 14.06
CA ASP A 284 6.42 -1.75 15.28
C ASP A 284 7.64 -1.97 16.18
N GLY A 285 7.61 -1.37 17.37
CA GLY A 285 8.73 -1.42 18.32
C GLY A 285 9.77 -0.32 18.12
N ASP A 286 9.59 0.56 17.13
CA ASP A 286 10.42 1.75 16.97
C ASP A 286 10.19 2.76 18.12
N PRO A 287 11.16 3.65 18.38
CA PRO A 287 11.00 4.72 19.35
C PRO A 287 9.78 5.61 19.06
N GLU A 288 9.15 6.13 20.12
CA GLU A 288 7.96 6.99 20.00
C GLU A 288 8.20 8.22 19.12
N GLU A 289 9.41 8.78 19.12
CA GLU A 289 9.80 9.90 18.28
C GLU A 289 9.83 9.56 16.78
N VAL A 290 10.18 8.32 16.42
CA VAL A 290 10.23 7.84 15.03
C VAL A 290 8.81 7.62 14.51
N VAL A 291 7.98 6.93 15.30
CA VAL A 291 6.54 6.77 15.00
C VAL A 291 5.85 8.13 14.95
N GLY A 292 6.20 9.04 15.86
CA GLY A 292 5.70 10.41 15.91
C GLY A 292 6.04 11.23 14.66
N ASP A 293 7.23 11.07 14.08
CA ASP A 293 7.59 11.72 12.81
C ASP A 293 6.70 11.23 11.65
N LEU A 294 6.52 9.90 11.52
CA LEU A 294 5.61 9.32 10.53
C LEU A 294 4.19 9.90 10.68
N VAL A 295 3.65 9.86 11.90
CA VAL A 295 2.30 10.31 12.21
C VAL A 295 2.13 11.79 11.87
N LYS A 296 3.10 12.64 12.25
CA LYS A 296 3.08 14.08 11.94
C LYS A 296 3.04 14.34 10.43
N ARG A 297 3.77 13.58 9.63
CA ARG A 297 3.78 13.70 8.16
C ARG A 297 2.44 13.30 7.55
N VAL A 298 1.85 12.19 8.03
CA VAL A 298 0.52 11.73 7.58
C VAL A 298 -0.56 12.77 7.91
N VAL A 299 -0.55 13.31 9.14
CA VAL A 299 -1.48 14.37 9.56
C VAL A 299 -1.30 15.63 8.69
N GLY A 300 -0.06 16.08 8.50
CA GLY A 300 0.24 17.25 7.65
C GLY A 300 -0.21 17.08 6.19
N PHE A 301 -0.10 15.86 5.65
CA PHE A 301 -0.60 15.55 4.31
C PHE A 301 -2.12 15.69 4.20
N VAL A 302 -2.87 15.07 5.12
CA VAL A 302 -4.34 15.05 5.05
C VAL A 302 -4.94 16.42 5.36
N GLU A 303 -4.41 17.16 6.33
CA GLU A 303 -4.83 18.53 6.64
C GLU A 303 -4.48 19.50 5.50
N GLY A 304 -3.37 19.25 4.80
CA GLY A 304 -2.99 20.02 3.61
C GLY A 304 -3.97 19.90 2.44
N LEU A 305 -4.86 18.89 2.43
CA LEU A 305 -5.93 18.77 1.44
C LEU A 305 -7.14 19.66 1.75
N ASP A 306 -7.26 20.17 2.98
CA ASP A 306 -8.39 21.00 3.37
C ASP A 306 -8.27 22.45 2.86
N GLY A 307 -7.05 22.90 2.54
CA GLY A 307 -6.77 24.22 1.99
C GLY A 307 -6.88 24.38 0.46
N SER A 308 -7.10 23.31 -0.30
CA SER A 308 -7.12 23.34 -1.79
C SER A 308 -8.52 23.42 -2.41
N GLY A 309 -9.57 23.63 -1.60
CA GLY A 309 -10.98 23.49 -1.99
C GLY A 309 -11.66 24.67 -2.71
N ASP A 310 -11.02 25.83 -2.87
CA ASP A 310 -11.66 27.04 -3.44
C ASP A 310 -11.18 27.41 -4.85
N ALA A 311 -10.85 26.44 -5.69
CA ALA A 311 -10.74 26.68 -7.13
C ALA A 311 -12.10 26.42 -7.79
N GLU A 312 -12.96 27.44 -7.82
CA GLU A 312 -14.18 27.44 -8.65
C GLU A 312 -13.83 27.10 -10.11
N PRO A 313 -14.68 26.33 -10.82
CA PRO A 313 -14.50 26.14 -12.25
C PRO A 313 -14.76 27.49 -12.94
N MET A 314 -13.71 28.08 -13.51
CA MET A 314 -13.87 29.19 -14.44
C MET A 314 -14.70 28.71 -15.64
N LEU A 315 -15.90 29.27 -15.75
CA LEU A 315 -16.78 29.20 -16.92
C LEU A 315 -16.11 29.74 -18.19
#